data_AF-A0A387BT19-F1
#
_entry.id   AF-A0A387BT19-F1
#
_cell.length_a   1.000
_cell.length_b   1.000
_cell.length_c   1.000
_cell.angle_alpha   90.00
_cell.angle_beta   90.00
_cell.angle_gamma   90.00
#
_symmetry.space_group_name_H-M   'P 1'
#
loop_
_entity.id
_entity.type
_entity.pdbx_description
1 polymer ?
#
loop_
_entity_poly.entity_id
_entity_poly.type
_entity_poly.pdbx_seq_one_letter_code
_entity_poly.pdbx_strand_id
1 'polypeptide(L)'
;MDAKALEKLYKEIVETAQNVNTKASEALAKKIEANHQRKLRYHHVHSTNYKVGITKSNELEDFLTSSDLNPEEALMAKEKQNEHKDRLEAALETLKPIDFIIFTTYQESGFYPNHQNWKELSETLLTKGIQMSDKTVKKHFVKIFTHLQSLVK
;
A
#
# COMPACT_ATOMS: atom_id res chain seq x y z
N MET A 1 -7.39 -44.21 -11.99
CA MET A 1 -6.51 -43.06 -11.70
C MET A 1 -5.09 -43.58 -11.66
N ASP A 2 -4.25 -43.08 -12.56
CA ASP A 2 -2.98 -43.69 -12.98
C ASP A 2 -1.89 -43.68 -11.91
N ALA A 3 -1.54 -44.85 -11.39
CA ALA A 3 -0.38 -45.05 -10.52
C ALA A 3 0.92 -44.49 -11.13
N LYS A 4 1.01 -44.51 -12.46
CA LYS A 4 2.14 -43.99 -13.24
C LYS A 4 2.26 -42.47 -13.21
N ALA A 5 1.13 -41.75 -13.13
CA ALA A 5 1.10 -40.31 -12.99
C ALA A 5 1.53 -39.89 -11.57
N LEU A 6 1.10 -40.66 -10.56
CA LEU A 6 1.52 -40.48 -9.17
C LEU A 6 3.03 -40.68 -8.98
N GLU A 7 3.62 -41.73 -9.57
CA GLU A 7 5.08 -41.96 -9.50
C GLU A 7 5.89 -40.84 -10.16
N LYS A 8 5.42 -40.34 -11.31
CA LYS A 8 6.08 -39.23 -12.01
C LYS A 8 6.05 -37.96 -11.17
N LEU A 9 4.89 -37.65 -10.59
CA LEU A 9 4.71 -36.47 -9.74
C LEU A 9 5.52 -36.57 -8.45
N TYR A 10 5.66 -37.77 -7.87
CA TYR A 10 6.50 -38.02 -6.70
C TYR A 10 7.99 -37.80 -7.01
N LYS A 11 8.47 -38.25 -8.19
CA LYS A 11 9.85 -37.98 -8.64
C LYS A 11 10.10 -36.49 -8.85
N GLU A 12 9.17 -35.78 -9.49
CA GLU A 12 9.29 -34.33 -9.72
C GLU A 12 9.32 -33.54 -8.41
N ILE A 13 8.52 -33.92 -7.41
CA ILE A 13 8.54 -33.30 -6.06
C ILE A 13 9.90 -33.55 -5.36
N VAL A 14 10.45 -34.76 -5.45
CA VAL A 14 11.73 -35.09 -4.80
C VAL A 14 12.90 -34.36 -5.46
N GLU A 15 12.94 -34.29 -6.79
CA GLU A 15 13.97 -33.53 -7.52
C GLU A 15 13.88 -32.03 -7.23
N THR A 16 12.67 -31.47 -7.19
CA THR A 16 12.49 -30.04 -6.87
C THR A 16 12.86 -29.74 -5.42
N ALA A 17 12.51 -30.59 -4.47
CA ALA A 17 12.89 -30.45 -3.06
C ALA A 17 14.42 -30.59 -2.84
N GLN A 18 15.09 -31.47 -3.59
CA GLN A 18 16.55 -31.63 -3.56
C GLN A 18 17.29 -30.43 -4.19
N ASN A 19 16.66 -29.76 -5.15
CA ASN A 19 17.19 -28.55 -5.80
C ASN A 19 16.94 -27.25 -5.01
N VAL A 20 16.16 -27.29 -3.92
CA VAL A 20 16.08 -26.16 -2.98
C VAL A 20 17.41 -26.10 -2.24
N ASN A 21 18.26 -25.13 -2.61
CA ASN A 21 19.55 -24.90 -1.98
C ASN A 21 19.39 -24.24 -0.60
N THR A 22 18.77 -24.97 0.33
CA THR A 22 18.50 -24.57 1.71
C THR A 22 19.77 -24.11 2.41
N LYS A 23 20.90 -24.78 2.16
CA LYS A 23 22.22 -24.40 2.69
C LYS A 23 22.69 -23.03 2.20
N ALA A 24 22.49 -22.69 0.93
CA ALA A 24 22.84 -21.36 0.43
C ALA A 24 21.89 -20.28 0.98
N SER A 25 20.59 -20.58 1.09
CA SER A 25 19.63 -19.66 1.70
C SER A 25 19.91 -19.42 3.19
N GLU A 26 20.26 -20.46 3.95
CA GLU A 26 20.68 -20.37 5.36
C GLU A 26 21.99 -19.59 5.50
N ALA A 27 22.97 -19.87 4.63
CA ALA A 27 24.24 -19.14 4.62
C ALA A 27 24.04 -17.65 4.29
N LEU A 28 23.12 -17.34 3.37
CA LEU A 28 22.74 -15.97 3.03
C LEU A 28 22.03 -15.29 4.21
N ALA A 29 21.07 -15.94 4.86
CA ALA A 29 20.40 -15.42 6.04
C ALA A 29 21.39 -15.12 7.17
N LYS A 30 22.34 -16.03 7.44
CA LYS A 30 23.43 -15.80 8.42
C LYS A 30 24.29 -14.60 8.06
N LYS A 31 24.61 -14.40 6.77
CA LYS A 31 25.37 -13.22 6.31
C LYS A 31 24.57 -11.93 6.48
N ILE A 32 23.28 -11.93 6.16
CA ILE A 32 22.40 -10.77 6.33
C ILE A 32 22.32 -10.39 7.80
N GLU A 33 22.10 -11.36 8.69
CA GLU A 33 22.04 -11.13 10.13
C GLU A 33 23.38 -10.61 10.67
N ALA A 34 24.50 -11.23 10.30
CA ALA A 34 25.82 -10.77 10.73
C ALA A 34 26.13 -9.33 10.29
N ASN A 35 25.69 -8.94 9.09
CA ASN A 35 25.83 -7.58 8.58
C ASN A 35 24.90 -6.60 9.32
N HIS A 36 23.67 -6.99 9.60
CA HIS A 36 22.75 -6.21 10.42
C HIS A 36 23.33 -5.94 11.81
N GLN A 37 23.79 -6.98 12.51
CA GLN A 37 24.45 -6.87 13.81
C GLN A 37 25.72 -5.99 13.76
N ARG A 38 26.50 -6.06 12.68
CA ARG A 38 27.65 -5.17 12.47
C ARG A 38 27.23 -3.71 12.35
N LYS A 39 26.18 -3.41 11.60
CA LYS A 39 25.63 -2.05 11.48
C LYS A 39 25.11 -1.54 12.82
N LEU A 40 24.37 -2.35 13.57
CA LEU A 40 23.89 -1.99 14.91
C LEU A 40 25.05 -1.61 15.83
N ARG A 41 26.13 -2.41 15.85
CA ARG A 41 27.34 -2.10 16.63
C ARG A 41 28.02 -0.80 16.20
N TYR A 42 28.11 -0.55 14.89
CA TYR A 42 28.70 0.68 14.35
C TYR A 42 27.90 1.93 14.77
N HIS A 43 26.58 1.82 14.79
CA HIS A 43 25.69 2.91 15.22
C HIS A 43 25.42 2.93 16.72
N HIS A 44 26.14 2.13 17.52
CA HIS A 44 25.95 2.01 18.97
C HIS A 44 24.49 1.77 19.39
N VAL A 45 23.73 1.01 18.57
CA VAL A 45 22.37 0.63 18.92
C VAL A 45 22.43 -0.39 20.05
N HIS A 46 21.86 -0.05 21.19
CA HIS A 46 21.79 -0.92 22.36
C HIS A 46 20.57 -1.83 22.29
N SER A 47 20.70 -3.03 22.87
CA SER A 47 19.54 -3.90 23.10
C SER A 47 18.56 -3.21 24.06
N THR A 48 17.27 -3.47 23.91
CA THR A 48 16.22 -2.98 24.81
C THR A 48 15.90 -3.98 25.94
N ASN A 49 16.46 -5.20 25.88
CA ASN A 49 16.12 -6.30 26.80
C ASN A 49 17.03 -6.34 28.04
N TYR A 50 17.88 -5.32 28.26
CA TYR A 50 18.71 -5.31 29.46
C TYR A 50 17.89 -4.86 30.67
N LYS A 51 18.12 -5.53 31.81
CA LYS A 51 17.41 -5.23 33.05
C LYS A 51 17.77 -3.85 33.58
N VAL A 52 16.75 -3.05 33.92
CA VAL A 52 16.86 -1.70 34.46
C VAL A 52 16.14 -1.57 35.81
N GLY A 53 16.51 -0.54 36.57
CA GLY A 53 15.95 -0.28 37.90
C GLY A 53 16.65 -1.02 39.05
N ILE A 54 16.34 -0.61 40.28
CA ILE A 54 17.00 -1.11 41.52
C ILE A 54 16.77 -2.62 41.71
N THR A 55 15.57 -3.09 41.38
CA THR A 55 15.17 -4.50 41.54
C THR A 55 15.50 -5.37 40.32
N LYS A 56 16.02 -4.79 39.22
CA LYS A 56 16.34 -5.47 37.95
C LYS A 56 15.22 -6.36 37.40
N SER A 57 13.97 -6.03 37.69
CA SER A 57 12.79 -6.79 37.24
C SER A 57 12.33 -6.35 35.85
N ASN A 58 12.46 -5.06 35.54
CA ASN A 58 12.00 -4.44 34.30
C ASN A 58 13.10 -4.44 33.23
N GLU A 59 12.71 -4.40 31.96
CA GLU A 59 13.60 -4.24 30.80
C GLU A 59 13.54 -2.80 30.29
N LEU A 60 14.58 -2.33 29.58
CA LEU A 60 14.59 -0.97 29.03
C LEU A 60 13.38 -0.76 28.09
N GLU A 61 12.99 -1.78 27.33
CA GLU A 61 11.84 -1.76 26.42
C GLU A 61 10.55 -1.28 27.10
N ASP A 62 10.32 -1.65 28.36
CA ASP A 62 9.12 -1.28 29.14
C ASP A 62 8.96 0.24 29.33
N PHE A 63 10.04 1.01 29.13
CA PHE A 63 10.07 2.47 29.27
C PHE A 63 10.05 3.20 27.92
N LEU A 64 10.16 2.48 26.81
CA LEU A 64 10.11 3.07 25.48
C LEU A 64 8.64 3.17 25.05
N THR A 65 8.20 4.38 24.70
CA THR A 65 6.87 4.57 24.13
C THR A 65 6.88 4.06 22.70
N SER A 66 5.96 3.15 22.37
CA SER A 66 5.75 2.75 20.98
C SER A 66 5.20 3.94 20.19
N SER A 67 5.64 4.07 18.94
CA SER A 67 5.04 4.97 17.95
C SER A 67 3.78 4.38 17.31
N ASP A 68 3.50 3.09 17.57
CA ASP A 68 2.34 2.41 17.01
C ASP A 68 1.06 2.90 17.70
N LEU A 69 0.00 3.01 16.91
CA LEU A 69 -1.31 3.39 17.41
C LEU A 69 -1.79 2.35 18.41
N ASN A 70 -2.25 2.81 19.57
CA ASN A 70 -2.93 1.92 20.50
C ASN A 70 -4.28 1.45 19.89
N PRO A 71 -4.93 0.40 20.43
CA PRO A 71 -6.15 -0.13 19.85
C PRO A 71 -7.29 0.90 19.71
N GLU A 72 -7.41 1.84 20.65
CA GLU A 72 -8.41 2.91 20.62
C GLU A 72 -8.09 3.94 19.54
N GLU A 73 -6.84 4.36 19.42
CA GLU A 73 -6.35 5.24 18.36
C GLU A 73 -6.49 4.60 16.98
N ALA A 74 -6.21 3.30 16.85
CA ALA A 74 -6.39 2.54 15.62
C ALA A 74 -7.88 2.46 15.24
N LEU A 75 -8.77 2.26 16.21
CA LEU A 75 -10.21 2.28 15.99
C LEU A 75 -10.68 3.66 15.52
N MET A 76 -10.30 4.73 16.22
CA MET A 76 -10.64 6.10 15.84
C MET A 76 -10.11 6.46 14.44
N ALA A 77 -8.90 6.01 14.09
CA ALA A 77 -8.35 6.23 12.75
C ALA A 77 -9.18 5.51 11.68
N LYS A 78 -9.63 4.28 11.95
CA LYS A 78 -10.50 3.51 11.05
C LYS A 78 -11.88 4.16 10.90
N GLU A 79 -12.46 4.65 11.98
CA GLU A 79 -13.75 5.37 11.95
C GLU A 79 -13.63 6.64 11.12
N LYS A 80 -12.59 7.45 11.34
CA LYS A 80 -12.32 8.63 10.50
C LYS A 80 -12.13 8.26 9.02
N GLN A 81 -11.43 7.17 8.74
CA GLN A 81 -11.25 6.70 7.37
C GLN A 81 -12.60 6.34 6.71
N ASN A 82 -13.48 5.65 7.45
CA ASN A 82 -14.82 5.33 6.97
C ASN A 82 -15.64 6.60 6.75
N GLU A 83 -15.65 7.55 7.69
CA GLU A 83 -16.34 8.83 7.51
C GLU A 83 -15.85 9.59 6.27
N HIS A 84 -14.53 9.63 6.05
CA HIS A 84 -13.97 10.25 4.84
C HIS A 84 -14.41 9.53 3.56
N LYS A 85 -14.47 8.20 3.59
CA LYS A 85 -14.96 7.40 2.47
C LYS A 85 -16.43 7.70 2.19
N ASP A 86 -17.27 7.71 3.21
CA ASP A 86 -18.71 7.97 3.08
C ASP A 86 -18.97 9.40 2.56
N ARG A 87 -18.22 10.39 3.06
CA ARG A 87 -18.28 11.78 2.55
C ARG A 87 -17.86 11.86 1.09
N LEU A 88 -16.84 11.10 0.68
CA LEU A 88 -16.37 11.09 -0.70
C LEU A 88 -17.38 10.39 -1.61
N GLU A 89 -17.97 9.28 -1.19
CA GLU A 89 -19.05 8.60 -1.93
C GLU A 89 -20.26 9.53 -2.10
N ALA A 90 -20.73 10.16 -1.02
CA ALA A 90 -21.81 11.14 -1.08
C ALA A 90 -21.45 12.34 -1.98
N ALA A 91 -20.21 12.84 -1.93
CA ALA A 91 -19.77 13.92 -2.79
C ALA A 91 -19.73 13.52 -4.27
N LEU A 92 -19.33 12.29 -4.59
CA LEU A 92 -19.33 11.77 -5.96
C LEU A 92 -20.76 11.62 -6.50
N GLU A 93 -21.73 11.25 -5.67
CA GLU A 93 -23.16 11.18 -6.07
C GLU A 93 -23.74 12.54 -6.47
N THR A 94 -23.20 13.65 -5.94
CA THR A 94 -23.65 15.00 -6.33
C THR A 94 -23.16 15.44 -7.71
N LEU A 95 -22.20 14.72 -8.31
CA LEU A 95 -21.66 15.07 -9.61
C LEU A 95 -22.65 14.79 -10.73
N LYS A 96 -22.61 15.65 -11.77
CA LYS A 96 -23.33 15.37 -13.01
C LYS A 96 -22.75 14.13 -13.70
N PRO A 97 -23.54 13.36 -14.45
CA PRO A 97 -23.07 12.13 -15.10
C PRO A 97 -21.80 12.31 -15.94
N ILE A 98 -21.72 13.40 -16.71
CA ILE A 98 -20.54 13.71 -17.53
C ILE A 98 -19.32 14.00 -16.66
N ASP A 99 -19.51 14.78 -15.60
CA ASP A 99 -18.46 15.16 -14.66
C ASP A 99 -17.92 13.94 -13.90
N PHE A 100 -18.81 13.03 -13.49
CA PHE A 100 -18.45 11.75 -12.89
C PHE A 100 -17.63 10.87 -13.85
N ILE A 101 -18.04 10.76 -15.13
CA ILE A 101 -17.31 9.99 -16.14
C ILE A 101 -15.90 10.58 -16.39
N ILE A 102 -15.77 11.91 -16.42
CA ILE A 102 -14.47 12.58 -16.56
C ILE A 102 -13.56 12.25 -15.36
N PHE A 103 -14.08 12.37 -14.14
CA PHE A 103 -13.31 12.14 -12.93
C PHE A 103 -12.85 10.68 -12.81
N THR A 104 -13.76 9.73 -13.00
CA THR A 104 -13.47 8.29 -12.95
C THR A 104 -12.47 7.88 -14.03
N THR A 105 -12.65 8.35 -15.26
CA THR A 105 -11.70 8.06 -16.35
C THR A 105 -10.32 8.63 -16.05
N TYR A 106 -10.23 9.84 -15.48
CA TYR A 106 -8.94 10.42 -15.05
C TYR A 106 -8.24 9.58 -13.97
N GLN A 107 -9.00 9.00 -13.04
CA GLN A 107 -8.48 8.11 -12.00
C GLN A 107 -8.04 6.75 -12.59
N GLU A 108 -8.85 6.15 -13.48
CA GLU A 108 -8.55 4.89 -14.16
C GLU A 108 -7.28 4.98 -15.04
N SER A 109 -7.04 6.13 -15.68
CA SER A 109 -5.85 6.36 -16.48
C SER A 109 -4.55 6.52 -15.66
N GLY A 110 -4.63 6.47 -14.32
CA GLY A 110 -3.44 6.60 -13.45
C GLY A 110 -2.83 8.01 -13.45
N PHE A 111 -3.57 9.01 -13.92
CA PHE A 111 -3.08 10.39 -13.98
C PHE A 111 -3.10 11.05 -12.60
N TYR A 112 -4.00 10.66 -11.72
CA TYR A 112 -4.01 11.15 -10.35
C TYR A 112 -2.91 10.51 -9.47
N PRO A 113 -2.23 11.26 -8.58
CA PRO A 113 -2.18 12.72 -8.45
C PRO A 113 -1.05 13.38 -9.26
N ASN A 114 -0.21 12.59 -9.93
CA ASN A 114 1.15 13.00 -10.33
C ASN A 114 1.31 13.34 -11.81
N HIS A 115 0.35 13.01 -12.67
CA HIS A 115 0.47 13.16 -14.12
C HIS A 115 -0.76 13.86 -14.72
N GLN A 116 -0.56 14.77 -15.66
CA GLN A 116 -1.66 15.52 -16.28
C GLN A 116 -1.56 15.42 -17.79
N ASN A 117 -2.16 14.38 -18.37
CA ASN A 117 -2.30 14.25 -19.82
C ASN A 117 -3.74 14.46 -20.27
N TRP A 118 -4.11 15.73 -20.44
CA TRP A 118 -5.46 16.13 -20.85
C TRP A 118 -5.82 15.70 -22.27
N LYS A 119 -4.82 15.56 -23.14
CA LYS A 119 -5.01 15.10 -24.52
C LYS A 119 -5.39 13.63 -24.54
N GLU A 120 -4.63 12.79 -23.84
CA GLU A 120 -4.90 11.36 -23.72
C GLU A 120 -6.23 11.10 -23.00
N LEU A 121 -6.56 11.87 -21.96
CA LEU A 121 -7.88 11.80 -21.34
C LEU A 121 -9.00 12.17 -22.33
N SER A 122 -8.82 13.22 -23.13
CA SER A 122 -9.79 13.65 -24.14
C SER A 122 -10.01 12.57 -25.21
N GLU A 123 -8.94 11.91 -25.66
CA GLU A 123 -9.01 10.79 -26.61
C GLU A 123 -9.73 9.58 -25.98
N THR A 124 -9.45 9.28 -24.73
CA THR A 124 -10.12 8.20 -23.99
C THR A 124 -11.62 8.50 -23.82
N LEU A 125 -11.99 9.72 -23.48
CA LEU A 125 -13.39 10.15 -23.36
C LEU A 125 -14.14 10.06 -24.69
N LEU A 126 -13.45 10.33 -25.81
CA LEU A 126 -14.03 10.18 -27.14
C LEU A 126 -14.42 8.72 -27.41
N THR A 127 -13.62 7.73 -26.97
CA THR A 127 -13.99 6.30 -27.07
C THR A 127 -15.23 5.95 -26.24
N LYS A 128 -15.49 6.70 -25.17
CA LYS A 128 -16.70 6.57 -24.32
C LYS A 128 -17.88 7.41 -24.85
N GLY A 129 -17.79 7.98 -26.06
CA GLY A 129 -18.86 8.75 -26.71
C GLY A 129 -18.95 10.21 -26.26
N ILE A 130 -17.98 10.71 -25.49
CA ILE A 130 -17.96 12.10 -24.99
C ILE A 130 -16.97 12.90 -25.82
N GLN A 131 -17.50 13.71 -26.75
CA GLN A 131 -16.68 14.60 -27.56
C GLN A 131 -16.41 15.91 -26.81
N MET A 132 -15.19 16.07 -26.31
CA MET A 132 -14.71 17.30 -25.69
C MET A 132 -13.28 17.60 -26.15
N SER A 133 -12.86 18.86 -26.03
CA SER A 133 -11.45 19.25 -26.21
C SER A 133 -10.68 19.09 -24.90
N ASP A 134 -9.37 18.91 -24.99
CA ASP A 134 -8.44 18.87 -23.85
C ASP A 134 -8.61 20.05 -22.89
N LYS A 135 -8.78 21.28 -23.42
CA LYS A 135 -9.03 22.50 -22.64
C LYS A 135 -10.36 22.44 -21.89
N THR A 136 -11.41 21.92 -22.53
CA THR A 136 -12.74 21.78 -21.93
C THR A 136 -12.71 20.73 -20.82
N VAL A 137 -12.09 19.57 -21.08
CA VAL A 137 -11.93 18.49 -20.09
C VAL A 137 -11.18 18.99 -18.85
N LYS A 138 -10.07 19.71 -19.06
CA LYS A 138 -9.31 20.32 -17.95
C LYS A 138 -10.18 21.27 -17.12
N LYS A 139 -10.97 22.15 -17.76
CA LYS A 139 -11.84 23.10 -17.05
C LYS A 139 -12.92 22.38 -16.24
N HIS A 140 -13.52 21.33 -16.79
CA HIS A 140 -14.46 20.49 -16.07
C HIS A 140 -13.79 19.82 -14.87
N PHE A 141 -12.64 19.16 -15.08
CA PHE A 141 -11.91 18.49 -14.03
C PHE A 141 -11.54 19.42 -12.87
N VAL A 142 -10.99 20.61 -13.16
CA VAL A 142 -10.66 21.60 -12.11
C VAL A 142 -11.90 21.99 -11.32
N LYS A 143 -13.04 22.23 -11.99
CA LYS A 143 -14.29 22.57 -11.33
C LYS A 143 -14.77 21.42 -10.42
N ILE A 144 -14.75 20.19 -10.93
CA ILE A 144 -15.12 18.98 -10.17
C ILE A 144 -14.23 18.84 -8.95
N PHE A 145 -12.92 18.95 -9.15
CA PHE A 145 -11.94 18.82 -8.08
C PHE A 145 -12.15 19.86 -6.99
N THR A 146 -12.35 21.14 -7.35
CA THR A 146 -12.66 22.19 -6.36
C THR A 146 -13.98 21.93 -5.62
N HIS A 147 -14.97 21.38 -6.30
CA HIS A 147 -16.26 21.05 -5.69
C HIS A 147 -16.14 19.87 -4.71
N LEU A 148 -15.52 18.77 -5.13
CA LEU A 148 -15.27 17.61 -4.27
C LEU A 148 -14.42 18.00 -3.06
N GLN A 149 -13.37 18.82 -3.24
CA GLN A 149 -12.58 19.35 -2.13
C GLN A 149 -13.41 20.17 -1.14
N SER A 150 -14.44 20.88 -1.59
CA SER A 150 -15.32 21.64 -0.70
C SER A 150 -16.27 20.75 0.11
N LEU A 151 -16.63 19.57 -0.42
CA LEU A 151 -17.58 18.65 0.19
C LEU A 151 -16.92 17.63 1.14
N VAL A 152 -15.64 17.29 0.89
CA VAL A 152 -14.90 16.25 1.64
C VAL A 152 -14.08 16.83 2.82
N LYS A 153 -14.13 18.15 3.03
CA LYS A 153 -13.57 18.78 4.25
C LYS A 153 -14.20 18.25 5.54
#